data_AF-A0A382U168-F1
#
_entry.id   AF-A0A382U168-F1
#
_cell.length_a   1.000
_cell.length_b   1.000
_cell.length_c   1.000
_cell.angle_alpha   90.00
_cell.angle_beta   90.00
_cell.angle_gamma   90.00
#
_symmetry.space_group_name_H-M   'P 1'
#
loop_
_entity.id
_entity.type
_entity.pdbx_description
1 polymer ?
#
loop_
_entity_poly.entity_id
_entity_poly.type
_entity_poly.pdbx_seq_one_letter_code
_entity_poly.pdbx_strand_id
1 'polypeptide(L)' 'MNIDIHSHVIPTQFWDASDKGQSWFGAKLVEKDGNSYVDTMNRFAGPIEPNWRLSKDDRLNLMDSINVDMQVVSTPPYF' A
#
# COMPACT_ATOMS: atom_id res chain seq x y z
N MET A 1 -23.86 -0.49 -9.77
CA MET A 1 -22.46 -0.84 -10.02
C MET A 1 -21.61 0.40 -9.81
N ASN A 2 -21.09 0.56 -8.59
CA ASN A 2 -20.20 1.62 -8.16
C ASN A 2 -18.76 1.15 -8.37
N ILE A 3 -18.04 1.82 -9.26
CA ILE A 3 -16.68 1.44 -9.65
C ILE A 3 -15.71 2.49 -9.14
N ASP A 4 -14.75 2.07 -8.33
CA ASP A 4 -13.60 2.87 -7.93
C ASP A 4 -12.43 2.59 -8.87
N ILE A 5 -11.92 3.63 -9.54
CA ILE A 5 -10.81 3.55 -10.49
C ILE A 5 -9.51 4.15 -9.95
N HIS A 6 -9.50 4.62 -8.70
CA HIS A 6 -8.34 5.26 -8.09
C HIS A 6 -8.11 4.70 -6.69
N SER A 7 -7.50 3.52 -6.65
CA SER A 7 -7.12 2.87 -5.39
C SER A 7 -5.78 2.18 -5.51
N HIS A 8 -5.05 2.15 -4.40
CA HIS A 8 -3.67 1.71 -4.38
C HIS A 8 -3.47 0.48 -3.49
N VAL A 9 -2.54 -0.38 -3.93
CA VAL A 9 -2.01 -1.52 -3.18
C VAL A 9 -0.50 -1.51 -3.28
N ILE A 10 0.19 -1.83 -2.18
CA ILE A 10 1.61 -2.13 -2.21
C ILE A 10 1.78 -3.65 -2.31
N PRO A 11 2.63 -4.18 -3.22
CA PRO A 11 2.83 -5.63 -3.37
C PRO A 11 3.22 -6.33 -2.07
N THR A 12 2.67 -7.53 -1.85
CA THR A 12 2.94 -8.34 -0.65
C THR A 12 4.42 -8.60 -0.44
N GLN A 13 5.20 -8.78 -1.51
CA GLN A 13 6.63 -9.03 -1.44
C GLN A 13 7.42 -7.85 -0.83
N PHE A 14 6.94 -6.61 -0.97
CA PHE A 14 7.53 -5.47 -0.24
C PHE A 14 7.32 -5.61 1.26
N TRP A 15 6.11 -5.97 1.68
CA TRP A 15 5.76 -6.16 3.07
C TRP A 15 6.53 -7.32 3.68
N ASP A 16 6.62 -8.46 2.96
CA ASP A 16 7.39 -9.62 3.40
C ASP A 16 8.88 -9.31 3.60
N ALA A 17 9.46 -8.46 2.75
CA ALA A 17 10.84 -8.00 2.91
C ALA A 17 10.95 -7.04 4.10
N SER A 18 10.04 -6.07 4.19
CA SER A 18 10.03 -5.05 5.25
C SER A 18 9.86 -5.66 6.64
N ASP A 19 8.96 -6.63 6.79
CA ASP A 19 8.73 -7.36 8.05
C ASP A 19 9.97 -8.16 8.49
N LYS A 20 10.85 -8.53 7.55
CA LYS A 20 12.15 -9.17 7.82
C LYS A 20 13.28 -8.17 8.02
N GLY A 21 13.00 -6.87 8.03
CA GLY A 21 13.99 -5.80 8.08
C GLY A 21 14.86 -5.69 6.83
N GLN A 22 14.38 -6.21 5.69
CA GLN A 22 15.08 -6.21 4.41
C GLN A 22 14.53 -5.13 3.47
N SER A 23 15.33 -4.78 2.46
CA SER A 23 14.84 -3.99 1.32
C SER A 23 14.24 -4.88 0.24
N TRP A 24 13.28 -4.36 -0.51
CA TRP A 24 12.76 -4.98 -1.73
C TRP A 24 13.14 -4.11 -2.93
N PHE A 25 14.05 -4.60 -3.78
CA PHE A 25 14.61 -3.85 -4.91
C PHE A 25 15.13 -2.45 -4.54
N GLY A 26 15.74 -2.30 -3.36
CA GLY A 26 16.28 -1.02 -2.89
C GLY A 26 15.25 -0.07 -2.28
N ALA A 27 13.97 -0.47 -2.19
CA ALA A 27 12.96 0.20 -1.40
C ALA A 27 12.93 -0.39 0.03
N LYS A 28 12.83 0.46 1.05
CA LYS A 28 12.69 0.05 2.45
C LYS A 28 11.56 0.82 3.13
N LEU A 29 10.93 0.19 4.13
CA LEU A 29 10.02 0.86 5.04
C LEU A 29 10.83 1.69 6.05
N VAL A 30 10.44 2.94 6.26
CA VAL A 30 11.03 3.84 7.25
C VAL A 30 9.93 4.45 8.10
N GLU A 31 10.13 4.45 9.41
CA GLU A 31 9.27 5.17 10.34
C GLU A 31 9.85 6.54 10.67
N LYS A 32 9.02 7.58 10.61
CA LYS A 32 9.37 8.94 10.98
C LYS A 32 8.14 9.67 11.51
N ASP A 33 8.28 10.34 12.66
CA ASP A 33 7.21 11.14 13.28
C ASP A 33 5.88 10.35 13.41
N GLY A 34 5.96 9.06 13.76
CA GLY A 34 4.81 8.16 13.92
C GLY A 34 4.16 7.68 12.62
N ASN A 35 4.74 8.00 11.46
CA ASN A 35 4.23 7.61 10.14
C ASN A 35 5.21 6.68 9.42
N SER A 36 4.66 5.81 8.57
CA SER A 36 5.43 4.94 7.68
C SER A 36 5.65 5.58 6.32
N TYR A 37 6.86 5.43 5.78
CA TYR A 37 7.29 5.93 4.48
C TYR A 37 8.02 4.83 3.70
N VAL A 38 7.98 4.92 2.37
CA VAL A 38 8.84 4.13 1.49
C VAL A 38 10.05 4.99 1.13
N ASP A 39 11.22 4.57 1.59
CA ASP A 39 12.50 5.17 1.21
C ASP A 39 13.13 4.33 0.10
N THR A 40 13.28 4.94 -1.06
CA THR A 40 13.97 4.37 -2.24
C THR A 40 15.24 5.16 -2.48
N MET A 41 16.21 4.60 -3.23
CA MET A 41 17.49 5.26 -3.51
C MET A 41 17.37 6.72 -4.00
N ASN A 42 16.29 7.06 -4.72
CA ASN A 42 16.10 8.38 -5.32
C ASN A 42 14.95 9.19 -4.71
N ARG A 43 14.17 8.62 -3.79
CA ARG A 43 12.92 9.23 -3.33
C ARG A 43 12.49 8.70 -1.97
N PHE A 44 12.20 9.64 -1.07
CA PHE A 44 11.48 9.39 0.18
C PHE A 44 10.00 9.72 -0.02
N ALA A 45 9.12 8.73 0.13
CA ALA A 45 7.72 8.86 -0.25
C ALA A 45 6.75 8.36 0.82
N GLY A 46 5.60 9.02 0.93
CA GLY A 46 4.58 8.73 1.92
C GLY A 46 3.88 9.99 2.42
N PRO A 47 3.12 9.90 3.52
CA PRO A 47 2.95 8.70 4.35
C PRO A 47 2.21 7.56 3.63
N ILE A 48 2.45 6.33 4.05
CA ILE A 48 1.70 5.15 3.59
C ILE A 48 0.31 5.19 4.20
N GLU A 49 -0.73 5.01 3.37
CA GLU A 49 -2.09 4.89 3.89
C GLU A 49 -2.38 3.49 4.45
N PRO A 50 -3.17 3.38 5.54
CA PRO A 50 -3.45 2.10 6.18
C PRO A 50 -4.06 1.05 5.24
N ASN A 51 -4.86 1.48 4.26
CA ASN A 51 -5.53 0.57 3.34
C ASN A 51 -4.59 -0.05 2.29
N TRP A 52 -3.36 0.45 2.11
CA TRP A 52 -2.42 -0.04 1.10
C TRP A 52 -1.82 -1.42 1.44
N ARG A 53 -1.90 -1.87 2.70
CA ARG A 53 -1.42 -3.18 3.18
C ARG A 53 -2.56 -4.19 3.44
N LEU A 54 -3.82 -3.83 3.20
CA LEU A 54 -4.94 -4.73 3.49
C LEU A 54 -4.78 -6.08 2.79
N SER A 55 -5.17 -7.14 3.50
CA SER A 55 -5.41 -8.42 2.87
C SER A 55 -6.52 -8.27 1.82
N LYS A 56 -6.61 -9.23 0.90
CA LYS A 56 -7.71 -9.26 -0.08
C LYS A 56 -9.07 -9.25 0.62
N ASP A 57 -9.23 -10.01 1.70
CA ASP A 57 -10.50 -10.15 2.40
C ASP A 57 -10.85 -8.86 3.17
N ASP A 58 -9.88 -8.21 3.82
CA ASP A 58 -10.11 -6.92 4.47
C ASP A 58 -10.42 -5.80 3.47
N ARG A 59 -9.84 -5.87 2.27
CA ARG A 59 -10.16 -4.94 1.18
C ARG A 59 -11.58 -5.14 0.67
N LEU A 60 -12.04 -6.38 0.52
CA LEU A 60 -13.44 -6.66 0.17
C LEU A 60 -14.39 -6.14 1.26
N ASN A 61 -14.08 -6.36 2.54
CA ASN A 61 -14.86 -5.79 3.65
C ASN A 61 -14.89 -4.27 3.61
N LEU A 62 -13.76 -3.61 3.28
CA LEU A 62 -13.71 -2.17 3.08
C LEU A 62 -14.63 -1.75 1.92
N MET A 63 -14.52 -2.41 0.76
CA MET A 63 -15.36 -2.13 -0.42
C MET A 63 -16.85 -2.25 -0.10
N ASP A 64 -17.25 -3.32 0.61
CA ASP A 64 -18.64 -3.53 1.05
C ASP A 64 -19.10 -2.39 1.99
N SER A 65 -18.25 -1.98 2.93
CA SER A 65 -18.58 -0.92 3.91
C SER A 65 -18.81 0.46 3.26
N ILE A 66 -18.25 0.70 2.08
CA ILE A 66 -18.37 1.96 1.33
C ILE A 66 -19.20 1.81 0.05
N ASN A 67 -19.90 0.67 -0.12
CA ASN A 67 -20.78 0.38 -1.25
C ASN A 67 -20.07 0.48 -2.61
N VAL A 68 -18.84 -0.06 -2.72
CA VAL A 68 -18.07 -0.17 -3.97
C VAL A 68 -18.15 -1.60 -4.50
N ASP A 69 -18.70 -1.76 -5.70
CA ASP A 69 -18.92 -3.07 -6.34
C ASP A 69 -17.65 -3.61 -7.04
N MET A 70 -16.79 -2.70 -7.52
CA MET A 70 -15.54 -3.04 -8.21
C MET A 70 -14.49 -1.98 -7.94
N GLN A 71 -13.25 -2.42 -7.72
CA GLN A 71 -12.11 -1.55 -7.58
C GLN A 71 -11.02 -1.93 -8.58
N VAL A 72 -10.59 -0.99 -9.41
CA VAL A 72 -9.37 -1.10 -10.19
C VAL A 72 -8.23 -0.60 -9.32
N VAL A 73 -7.25 -1.47 -9.05
CA VAL A 73 -6.11 -1.13 -8.21
C VAL A 73 -4.84 -0.93 -9.03
N SER A 74 -4.03 0.02 -8.60
CA SER A 74 -2.67 0.26 -9.11
C SER A 74 -1.66 0.24 -7.98
N THR A 75 -0.37 0.23 -8.32
CA THR A 75 0.66 0.61 -7.35
C THR A 75 0.53 2.11 -7.02
N PRO A 76 0.82 2.54 -5.79
CA PRO A 76 0.88 3.97 -5.48
C PRO A 76 1.98 4.66 -6.30
N PRO A 77 1.90 5.99 -6.51
CA PRO A 77 2.81 6.76 -7.37
C PRO A 77 4.31 6.75 -7.00
N TYR A 78 4.66 5.96 -5.98
CA TYR A 78 5.97 5.89 -5.35
C TYR A 78 6.55 4.47 -5.36
N PHE A 79 5.88 3.55 -6.07
CA PHE A 79 6.27 2.17 -6.28
C PHE A 79 6.62 1.91 -7.75
#